data_AF-A0A142YAM8-F1
#
_entry.id   AF-A0A142YAM8-F1
#
_cell.length_a   1.000
_cell.length_b   1.000
_cell.length_c   1.000
_cell.angle_alpha   90.00
_cell.angle_beta   90.00
_cell.angle_gamma   90.00
#
_symmetry.space_group_name_H-M   'P 1'
#
loop_
_entity.id
_entity.type
_entity.pdbx_description
1 polymer ?
#
loop_
_entity_poly.entity_id
_entity_poly.type
_entity_poly.pdbx_seq_one_letter_code
_entity_poly.pdbx_strand_id
1 'polypeptide(L)'
;MPVASQRKAFSRAASGVPTAEEDSLEISPAWEPGGEAVEGLHRWRASLREDMSRTLDDPRWPRALAGVGVVHLLAFLVCQALAEPVSRRDLRYLAIWFVELVCVFGVMRALAGRHWIRRSAAVNLAAKLWTTFLILSFNVVSLNSLVGIENPWFKAVWGTLSTFLFASLAWLFTPLFFIPAVQMWATGMLMAQFDPYAYLIYGVSWSLALFGIAGWIRRAH
;
A
#
# COMPACT_ATOMS: atom_id res chain seq x y z
N MET A 1 -29.40 -39.12 -17.55
CA MET A 1 -28.41 -38.57 -18.51
C MET A 1 -27.20 -38.06 -17.73
N PRO A 2 -26.12 -38.84 -17.64
CA PRO A 2 -24.84 -38.38 -17.12
C PRO A 2 -23.88 -38.03 -18.27
N VAL A 3 -23.28 -36.84 -18.23
CA VAL A 3 -22.21 -36.42 -19.17
C VAL A 3 -20.86 -36.80 -18.56
N ALA A 4 -20.19 -37.78 -19.16
CA ALA A 4 -18.86 -38.24 -18.77
C ALA A 4 -17.81 -37.76 -19.79
N SER A 5 -16.89 -36.92 -19.31
CA SER A 5 -15.45 -36.95 -19.54
C SER A 5 -14.93 -37.25 -20.96
N GLN A 6 -14.45 -36.22 -21.68
CA GLN A 6 -13.46 -36.39 -22.75
C GLN A 6 -12.03 -36.12 -22.23
N ARG A 7 -11.27 -37.20 -22.01
CA ARG A 7 -9.80 -37.16 -22.04
C ARG A 7 -9.37 -37.34 -23.50
N LYS A 8 -8.75 -36.32 -24.11
CA LYS A 8 -8.00 -36.50 -25.36
C LYS A 8 -6.60 -36.98 -25.02
N ALA A 9 -6.34 -38.25 -25.33
CA ALA A 9 -5.01 -38.82 -25.41
C ALA A 9 -4.34 -38.35 -26.71
N PHE A 10 -3.20 -37.68 -26.61
CA PHE A 10 -2.36 -37.37 -27.76
C PHE A 10 -1.52 -38.61 -28.12
N SER A 11 -1.78 -39.15 -29.31
CA SER A 11 -0.99 -40.22 -29.92
C SER A 11 0.32 -39.65 -30.48
N ARG A 12 1.42 -40.31 -30.11
CA ARG A 12 2.80 -40.08 -30.55
C ARG A 12 2.95 -40.67 -31.96
N ALA A 13 3.22 -39.84 -32.96
CA ALA A 13 3.80 -40.28 -34.22
C ALA A 13 5.20 -39.65 -34.34
N ALA A 14 6.22 -40.50 -34.21
CA ALA A 14 7.61 -40.15 -34.48
C ALA A 14 7.90 -40.43 -35.95
N SER A 15 8.42 -39.44 -36.67
CA SER A 15 9.43 -39.62 -37.74
C SER A 15 9.77 -38.25 -38.33
N GLY A 16 11.04 -37.89 -38.21
CA GLY A 16 11.56 -36.59 -38.60
C GLY A 16 12.50 -36.08 -37.53
N VAL A 17 13.74 -36.55 -37.56
CA VAL A 17 14.87 -35.89 -36.91
C VAL A 17 15.37 -34.86 -37.93
N PRO A 18 15.06 -33.56 -37.80
CA PRO A 18 16.07 -32.54 -38.02
C PRO A 18 16.94 -32.49 -36.76
N THR A 19 18.24 -32.59 -36.99
CA THR A 19 19.32 -32.32 -36.04
C THR A 19 18.93 -31.25 -35.03
N ALA A 20 19.10 -31.58 -33.75
CA ALA A 20 19.04 -30.62 -32.67
C ALA A 20 20.01 -29.47 -32.98
N GLU A 21 19.48 -28.35 -33.49
CA GLU A 21 19.92 -27.07 -32.98
C GLU A 21 19.59 -27.12 -31.50
N GLU A 22 20.61 -27.46 -30.70
CA GLU A 22 20.75 -26.92 -29.36
C GLU A 22 20.65 -25.40 -29.52
N ASP A 23 19.41 -24.92 -29.58
CA ASP A 23 19.03 -23.57 -29.21
C ASP A 23 19.36 -23.51 -27.72
N SER A 24 20.66 -23.35 -27.48
CA SER A 24 21.24 -22.87 -26.27
C SER A 24 20.44 -21.62 -25.98
N LEU A 25 19.45 -21.77 -25.10
CA LEU A 25 19.03 -20.71 -24.21
C LEU A 25 20.34 -20.23 -23.61
N GLU A 26 21.00 -19.28 -24.29
CA GLU A 26 22.06 -18.47 -23.76
C GLU A 26 21.43 -17.94 -22.49
N ILE A 27 21.80 -18.58 -21.38
CA ILE A 27 21.53 -18.09 -20.05
C ILE A 27 22.28 -16.77 -20.05
N SER A 28 21.57 -15.71 -20.45
CA SER A 28 22.06 -14.36 -20.43
C SER A 28 22.77 -14.22 -19.08
N PRO A 29 24.06 -13.87 -19.06
CA PRO A 29 24.83 -13.91 -17.83
C PRO A 29 24.02 -13.21 -16.75
N ALA A 30 23.80 -13.91 -15.63
CA ALA A 30 23.02 -13.41 -14.52
C ALA A 30 23.44 -11.95 -14.30
N TRP A 31 22.49 -11.02 -14.42
CA TRP A 31 22.82 -9.61 -14.34
C TRP A 31 23.49 -9.36 -12.98
N GLU A 32 24.81 -9.19 -12.99
CA GLU A 32 25.57 -8.77 -11.83
C GLU A 32 25.62 -7.24 -11.87
N PRO A 33 24.95 -6.53 -10.95
CA PRO A 33 25.07 -5.08 -10.89
C PRO A 33 26.54 -4.75 -10.68
N GLY A 34 27.16 -4.09 -11.68
CA GLY A 34 28.49 -3.56 -11.54
C GLY A 34 28.57 -2.62 -10.33
N GLY A 35 29.77 -2.49 -9.74
CA GLY A 35 29.98 -1.66 -8.53
C GLY A 35 29.42 -0.24 -8.65
N GLU A 36 29.48 0.35 -9.85
CA GLU A 36 28.92 1.68 -10.13
C GLU A 36 27.39 1.76 -9.96
N ALA A 37 26.65 0.69 -10.30
CA ALA A 37 25.20 0.65 -10.16
C ALA A 37 24.79 0.61 -8.67
N VAL A 38 25.51 -0.19 -7.88
CA VAL A 38 25.30 -0.29 -6.42
C VAL A 38 25.61 1.03 -5.74
N GLU A 39 26.75 1.64 -6.07
CA GLU A 39 27.15 2.95 -5.54
C GLU A 39 26.17 4.06 -5.97
N GLY A 40 25.72 4.03 -7.23
CA GLY A 40 24.70 4.95 -7.75
C GLY A 40 23.40 4.86 -6.96
N LEU A 41 22.91 3.64 -6.67
CA LEU A 41 21.72 3.42 -5.86
C LEU A 41 21.90 3.96 -4.43
N HIS A 42 23.06 3.71 -3.81
CA HIS A 42 23.35 4.23 -2.48
C HIS A 42 23.37 5.75 -2.44
N ARG A 43 24.01 6.42 -3.42
CA ARG A 43 24.04 7.89 -3.54
C ARG A 43 22.65 8.48 -3.75
N TRP A 44 21.87 7.93 -4.67
CA TRP A 44 20.49 8.35 -4.91
C TRP A 44 19.64 8.24 -3.64
N ARG A 45 19.74 7.12 -2.94
CA ARG A 45 19.02 6.90 -1.69
C ARG A 45 19.47 7.89 -0.61
N ALA A 46 20.78 8.13 -0.46
CA ALA A 46 21.29 9.10 0.51
C ALA A 46 20.73 10.50 0.26
N SER A 47 20.68 10.94 -1.01
CA SER A 47 20.08 12.21 -1.40
C SER A 47 18.60 12.31 -1.02
N LEU A 48 17.81 11.25 -1.24
CA LEU A 48 16.40 11.20 -0.83
C LEU A 48 16.22 11.27 0.70
N ARG A 49 17.12 10.66 1.47
CA ARG A 49 17.08 10.71 2.94
C ARG A 49 17.35 12.11 3.46
N GLU A 50 18.36 12.77 2.92
CA GLU A 50 18.70 14.15 3.27
C GLU A 50 17.58 15.13 2.87
N ASP A 51 16.99 14.95 1.68
CA ASP A 51 15.85 15.74 1.21
C ASP A 51 14.60 15.54 2.10
N MET A 52 14.33 14.29 2.51
CA MET A 52 13.25 14.01 3.46
C MET A 52 13.52 14.65 4.82
N SER A 53 14.72 14.48 5.37
CA SER A 53 15.09 15.05 6.68
C SER A 53 14.84 16.56 6.71
N ARG A 54 15.42 17.30 5.75
CA ARG A 54 15.24 18.75 5.62
C ARG A 54 13.78 19.15 5.47
N THR A 55 12.99 18.32 4.80
CA THR A 55 11.57 18.60 4.61
C THR A 55 10.78 18.43 5.92
N LEU A 56 11.13 17.43 6.73
CA LEU A 56 10.48 17.14 8.01
C LEU A 56 10.79 18.17 9.10
N ASP A 57 11.85 18.96 8.94
CA ASP A 57 12.17 20.12 9.80
C ASP A 57 11.05 21.19 9.81
N ASP A 58 10.17 21.23 8.79
CA ASP A 58 9.03 22.17 8.79
C ASP A 58 7.95 21.72 9.81
N PRO A 59 7.63 22.55 10.83
CA PRO A 59 6.65 22.23 11.88
C PRO A 59 5.22 22.03 11.37
N ARG A 60 4.94 22.31 10.09
CA ARG A 60 3.67 22.01 9.43
C ARG A 60 3.45 20.51 9.25
N TRP A 61 4.49 19.70 9.04
CA TRP A 61 4.35 18.26 8.77
C TRP A 61 3.74 17.47 9.91
N PRO A 62 4.18 17.63 11.18
CA PRO A 62 3.54 16.97 12.29
C PRO A 62 2.05 17.30 12.43
N ARG A 63 1.64 18.53 12.10
CA ARG A 63 0.22 18.92 12.14
C ARG A 63 -0.55 18.28 10.99
N ALA A 64 0.03 18.29 9.79
CA ALA A 64 -0.59 17.68 8.61
C ALA A 64 -0.79 16.17 8.81
N LEU A 65 0.23 15.44 9.27
CA LEU A 65 0.14 14.00 9.54
C LEU A 65 -0.89 13.67 10.63
N ALA A 66 -0.92 14.45 11.71
CA ALA A 66 -1.93 14.31 12.74
C ALA A 66 -3.35 14.55 12.20
N GLY A 67 -3.54 15.60 11.39
CA GLY A 67 -4.82 15.88 10.73
C GLY A 67 -5.28 14.73 9.84
N VAL A 68 -4.37 14.14 9.05
CA VAL A 68 -4.66 12.97 8.21
C VAL A 68 -5.03 11.76 9.07
N GLY A 69 -4.35 11.55 10.20
CA GLY A 69 -4.71 10.52 11.18
C GLY A 69 -6.15 10.67 11.69
N VAL A 70 -6.56 11.88 12.05
CA VAL A 70 -7.94 12.17 12.48
C VAL A 70 -8.94 11.89 11.36
N VAL A 71 -8.65 12.30 10.12
CA VAL A 71 -9.53 12.04 8.98
C VAL A 71 -9.72 10.53 8.76
N HIS A 72 -8.63 9.76 8.76
CA HIS A 72 -8.71 8.30 8.66
C HIS A 72 -9.55 7.71 9.79
N LEU A 73 -9.32 8.11 11.04
CA LEU A 73 -10.09 7.62 12.19
C LEU A 73 -11.58 7.83 12.00
N LEU A 74 -11.98 9.05 11.63
CA LEU A 74 -13.38 9.43 11.45
C LEU A 74 -14.02 8.65 10.30
N ALA A 75 -13.34 8.51 9.17
CA ALA A 75 -13.84 7.75 8.03
C ALA A 75 -14.08 6.28 8.41
N PHE A 76 -13.14 5.66 9.12
CA PHE A 76 -13.27 4.27 9.56
C PHE A 76 -14.28 4.08 10.69
N LEU A 77 -14.49 5.07 11.56
CA LEU A 77 -15.59 5.06 12.54
C LEU A 77 -16.95 5.10 11.84
N VAL A 78 -17.09 5.91 10.78
CA VAL A 78 -18.31 5.93 9.97
C VAL A 78 -18.52 4.59 9.26
N CYS A 79 -17.48 4.02 8.66
CA CYS A 79 -17.55 2.67 8.08
C CYS A 79 -17.95 1.60 9.11
N GLN A 80 -17.43 1.68 10.34
CA GLN A 80 -17.75 0.79 11.43
C GLN A 80 -19.20 0.93 11.90
N ALA A 81 -19.71 2.17 12.02
CA ALA A 81 -21.08 2.43 12.42
C ALA A 81 -22.10 1.97 11.37
N LEU A 82 -21.70 1.96 10.10
CA LEU A 82 -22.52 1.51 8.98
C LEU A 82 -22.32 0.03 8.65
N ALA A 83 -21.51 -0.71 9.44
CA ALA A 83 -21.21 -2.12 9.22
C ALA A 83 -22.42 -3.02 9.54
N GLU A 84 -23.46 -2.92 8.73
CA GLU A 84 -24.51 -3.94 8.59
C GLU A 84 -24.11 -4.95 7.49
N PRO A 85 -24.69 -6.17 7.45
CA PRO A 85 -24.38 -7.14 6.41
C PRO A 85 -24.59 -6.53 5.02
N VAL A 86 -23.47 -6.28 4.34
CA VAL A 86 -23.39 -5.45 3.15
C VAL A 86 -24.09 -6.15 1.99
N SER A 87 -25.16 -5.54 1.47
CA SER A 87 -25.77 -5.94 0.21
C SER A 87 -24.75 -5.87 -0.93
N ARG A 88 -24.82 -6.79 -1.90
CA ARG A 88 -23.87 -6.95 -3.03
C ARG A 88 -23.64 -5.70 -3.91
N ARG A 89 -24.29 -4.55 -3.62
CA ARG A 89 -24.20 -3.29 -4.37
C ARG A 89 -24.14 -2.04 -3.46
N ASP A 90 -23.62 -2.15 -2.25
CA ASP A 90 -23.55 -0.98 -1.38
C ASP A 90 -22.43 -0.01 -1.80
N LEU A 91 -22.82 1.09 -2.46
CA LEU A 91 -21.92 2.16 -2.89
C LEU A 91 -21.54 3.11 -1.75
N ARG A 92 -22.13 2.98 -0.55
CA ARG A 92 -21.85 3.88 0.59
C ARG A 92 -20.38 3.86 0.97
N TYR A 93 -19.77 2.67 1.05
CA TYR A 93 -18.35 2.54 1.35
C TYR A 93 -17.44 3.19 0.30
N LEU A 94 -17.84 3.12 -0.97
CA LEU A 94 -17.14 3.79 -2.06
C LEU A 94 -17.20 5.31 -1.91
N ALA A 95 -18.38 5.84 -1.59
CA ALA A 95 -18.60 7.25 -1.37
C ALA A 95 -17.83 7.77 -0.14
N ILE A 96 -17.85 7.04 0.98
CA ILE A 96 -17.11 7.38 2.20
C ILE A 96 -15.61 7.47 1.89
N TRP A 97 -15.09 6.52 1.13
CA TRP A 97 -13.68 6.50 0.76
C TRP A 97 -13.29 7.65 -0.17
N PHE A 98 -14.14 8.01 -1.13
CA PHE A 98 -13.92 9.19 -1.96
C PHE A 98 -13.93 10.48 -1.13
N VAL A 99 -14.88 10.61 -0.19
CA VAL A 99 -14.95 11.73 0.74
C VAL A 99 -13.70 11.78 1.63
N GLU A 100 -13.25 10.65 2.16
CA GLU A 100 -12.02 10.53 2.94
C GLU A 100 -10.81 11.04 2.13
N LEU A 101 -10.67 10.61 0.87
CA LEU A 101 -9.59 11.06 -0.01
C LEU A 101 -9.60 12.58 -0.22
N VAL A 102 -10.78 13.16 -0.47
CA VAL A 102 -10.95 14.62 -0.61
C VAL A 102 -10.59 15.33 0.69
N CYS A 103 -11.02 14.80 1.84
CA CYS A 103 -10.70 15.34 3.16
C CYS A 103 -9.20 15.28 3.45
N VAL A 104 -8.52 14.16 3.17
CA VAL A 104 -7.07 14.03 3.32
C VAL A 104 -6.36 15.06 2.44
N PHE A 105 -6.74 15.17 1.17
CA PHE A 105 -6.14 16.15 0.27
C PHE A 105 -6.38 17.60 0.76
N GLY A 106 -7.59 17.90 1.23
CA GLY A 106 -7.96 19.19 1.80
C GLY A 106 -7.15 19.54 3.05
N VAL A 107 -7.02 18.59 3.99
CA VAL A 107 -6.21 18.74 5.21
C VAL A 107 -4.74 18.94 4.87
N MET A 108 -4.18 18.14 3.96
CA MET A 108 -2.80 18.29 3.52
C MET A 108 -2.57 19.65 2.86
N ARG A 109 -3.50 20.09 2.01
CA ARG A 109 -3.44 21.40 1.38
C ARG A 109 -3.51 22.54 2.40
N ALA A 110 -4.38 22.43 3.40
CA ALA A 110 -4.58 23.45 4.43
C ALA A 110 -3.38 23.53 5.40
N LEU A 111 -2.84 22.39 5.83
CA LEU A 111 -1.81 22.32 6.87
C LEU A 111 -0.38 22.30 6.31
N ALA A 112 -0.12 21.57 5.21
CA ALA A 112 1.19 21.51 4.54
C ALA A 112 1.33 22.51 3.38
N GLY A 113 0.24 23.17 2.97
CA GLY A 113 0.22 24.23 1.96
C GLY A 113 -0.11 23.76 0.53
N ARG A 114 -0.41 24.72 -0.36
CA ARG A 114 -0.96 24.48 -1.73
C ARG A 114 -0.13 23.55 -2.62
N HIS A 115 1.19 23.56 -2.48
CA HIS A 115 2.11 22.80 -3.33
C HIS A 115 2.88 21.71 -2.56
N TRP A 116 2.30 21.18 -1.49
CA TRP A 116 2.96 20.21 -0.59
C TRP A 116 3.59 19.03 -1.35
N ILE A 117 2.91 18.46 -2.36
CA ILE A 117 3.40 17.32 -3.18
C ILE A 117 4.69 17.63 -3.94
N ARG A 118 4.96 18.91 -4.24
CA ARG A 118 6.11 19.35 -5.04
C ARG A 118 7.18 20.05 -4.20
N ARG A 119 7.07 20.02 -2.86
CA ARG A 119 8.05 20.67 -1.99
C ARG A 119 9.44 20.06 -2.08
N SER A 120 9.52 18.76 -2.29
CA SER A 120 10.78 18.02 -2.38
C SER A 120 10.59 16.73 -3.18
N ALA A 121 11.69 16.15 -3.68
CA ALA A 121 11.65 14.92 -4.45
C ALA A 121 11.20 13.74 -3.56
N ALA A 122 11.65 13.73 -2.31
CA ALA A 122 11.28 12.74 -1.32
C ALA A 122 9.78 12.75 -1.01
N VAL A 123 9.18 13.93 -0.80
CA VAL A 123 7.73 14.06 -0.59
C VAL A 123 6.94 13.67 -1.84
N ASN A 124 7.43 14.02 -3.03
CA ASN A 124 6.78 13.62 -4.26
C ASN A 124 6.72 12.10 -4.41
N LEU A 125 7.84 11.42 -4.12
CA LEU A 125 7.93 9.97 -4.15
C LEU A 125 7.03 9.32 -3.09
N ALA A 126 7.03 9.84 -1.86
CA ALA A 126 6.13 9.37 -0.80
C ALA A 126 4.65 9.53 -1.18
N ALA A 127 4.27 10.67 -1.78
CA ALA A 127 2.92 10.92 -2.26
C ALA A 127 2.53 9.95 -3.39
N LYS A 128 3.46 9.61 -4.29
CA LYS A 128 3.23 8.59 -5.33
C LYS A 128 3.02 7.21 -4.74
N LEU A 129 3.85 6.78 -3.79
CA LEU A 129 3.69 5.50 -3.10
C LEU A 129 2.34 5.42 -2.37
N TRP A 130 1.96 6.48 -1.68
CA TRP A 130 0.65 6.58 -1.03
C TRP A 130 -0.50 6.53 -2.05
N THR A 131 -0.38 7.22 -3.17
CA THR A 131 -1.38 7.18 -4.26
C THR A 131 -1.49 5.77 -4.86
N THR A 132 -0.38 5.07 -5.06
CA THR A 132 -0.39 3.67 -5.51
C THR A 132 -1.08 2.77 -4.49
N PHE A 133 -0.77 2.92 -3.19
CA PHE A 133 -1.46 2.21 -2.11
C PHE A 133 -2.98 2.43 -2.17
N LEU A 134 -3.44 3.66 -2.41
CA LEU A 134 -4.85 4.01 -2.55
C LEU A 134 -5.51 3.33 -3.76
N ILE A 135 -4.86 3.37 -4.93
CA ILE A 135 -5.36 2.72 -6.15
C ILE A 135 -5.50 1.21 -5.92
N LEU A 136 -4.49 0.57 -5.33
CA LEU A 136 -4.53 -0.86 -5.03
C LEU A 136 -5.61 -1.20 -4.00
N SER A 137 -5.73 -0.40 -2.95
CA SER A 137 -6.77 -0.58 -1.94
C SER A 137 -8.18 -0.50 -2.53
N PHE A 138 -8.41 0.47 -3.42
CA PHE A 138 -9.67 0.62 -4.16
C PHE A 138 -9.94 -0.55 -5.10
N ASN A 139 -8.90 -1.00 -5.82
CA ASN A 139 -9.00 -2.11 -6.73
C ASN A 139 -9.43 -3.39 -6.00
N VAL A 140 -8.81 -3.72 -4.87
CA VAL A 140 -9.14 -4.93 -4.10
C VAL A 140 -10.58 -4.89 -3.56
N VAL A 141 -11.05 -3.75 -3.06
CA VAL A 141 -12.45 -3.58 -2.62
C VAL A 141 -13.42 -3.77 -3.78
N SER A 142 -13.12 -3.15 -4.92
CA SER A 142 -13.93 -3.26 -6.13
C SER A 142 -14.00 -4.70 -6.62
N LEU A 143 -12.85 -5.39 -6.68
CA LEU A 143 -12.79 -6.81 -7.04
C LEU A 143 -13.58 -7.67 -6.06
N ASN A 144 -13.45 -7.45 -4.75
CA ASN A 144 -14.25 -8.18 -3.76
C ASN A 144 -15.74 -8.02 -4.00
N SER A 145 -16.20 -6.79 -4.25
CA SER A 145 -17.61 -6.49 -4.57
C SER A 145 -18.06 -7.14 -5.87
N LEU A 146 -17.24 -7.10 -6.93
CA LEU A 146 -17.57 -7.66 -8.25
C LEU A 146 -17.60 -9.19 -8.26
N VAL A 147 -16.71 -9.85 -7.53
CA VAL A 147 -16.69 -11.33 -7.42
C VAL A 147 -17.86 -11.81 -6.56
N GLY A 148 -18.41 -10.97 -5.69
CA GLY A 148 -19.58 -11.29 -4.86
C GLY A 148 -19.28 -12.27 -3.73
N ILE A 149 -18.01 -12.34 -3.30
CA ILE A 149 -17.59 -13.13 -2.13
C ILE A 149 -18.10 -12.41 -0.88
N GLU A 150 -18.90 -13.11 -0.07
CA GLU A 150 -19.50 -12.56 1.16
C GLU A 150 -18.47 -12.35 2.26
N ASN A 151 -17.35 -13.07 2.22
CA ASN A 151 -16.22 -12.86 3.13
C ASN A 151 -15.38 -11.65 2.68
N PRO A 152 -15.27 -10.58 3.49
CA PRO A 152 -14.56 -9.35 3.15
C PRO A 152 -13.03 -9.49 3.26
N TRP A 153 -12.42 -10.42 2.53
CA TRP A 153 -10.97 -10.70 2.56
C TRP A 153 -10.11 -9.48 2.21
N PHE A 154 -10.66 -8.51 1.47
CA PHE A 154 -9.99 -7.25 1.16
C PHE A 154 -9.53 -6.48 2.41
N LYS A 155 -10.23 -6.62 3.54
CA LYS A 155 -9.89 -5.97 4.81
C LYS A 155 -8.48 -6.38 5.27
N ALA A 156 -8.17 -7.68 5.25
CA ALA A 156 -6.84 -8.16 5.63
C ALA A 156 -5.75 -7.72 4.62
N VAL A 157 -6.10 -7.64 3.34
CA VAL A 157 -5.20 -7.15 2.27
C VAL A 157 -4.85 -5.68 2.45
N TRP A 158 -5.73 -4.85 3.01
CA TRP A 158 -5.36 -3.47 3.37
C TRP A 158 -4.23 -3.39 4.39
N GLY A 159 -4.18 -4.33 5.34
CA GLY A 159 -3.06 -4.45 6.28
C GLY A 159 -1.73 -4.71 5.56
N THR A 160 -1.72 -5.64 4.60
CA THR A 160 -0.50 -5.98 3.85
C THR A 160 -0.06 -4.85 2.92
N LEU A 161 -1.00 -4.18 2.25
CA LEU A 161 -0.72 -3.00 1.44
C LEU A 161 -0.13 -1.85 2.29
N SER A 162 -0.64 -1.64 3.50
CA SER A 162 -0.11 -0.64 4.43
C SER A 162 1.29 -1.02 4.92
N THR A 163 1.53 -2.29 5.25
CA THR A 163 2.87 -2.80 5.56
C THR A 163 3.84 -2.52 4.43
N PHE A 164 3.46 -2.84 3.19
CA PHE A 164 4.32 -2.61 2.03
C PHE A 164 4.65 -1.13 1.83
N LEU A 165 3.64 -0.24 1.98
CA LEU A 165 3.85 1.21 1.91
C LEU A 165 4.89 1.65 2.94
N PHE A 166 4.69 1.35 4.23
CA PHE A 166 5.62 1.77 5.28
C PHE A 166 6.99 1.09 5.18
N ALA A 167 7.07 -0.16 4.75
CA ALA A 167 8.35 -0.84 4.51
C ALA A 167 9.12 -0.17 3.36
N SER A 168 8.42 0.26 2.30
CA SER A 168 9.01 1.02 1.19
C SER A 168 9.54 2.38 1.67
N LEU A 169 8.75 3.10 2.50
CA LEU A 169 9.21 4.35 3.13
C LEU A 169 10.42 4.10 4.04
N ALA A 170 10.47 2.95 4.72
CA ALA A 170 11.58 2.59 5.61
C ALA A 170 12.87 2.33 4.84
N TRP A 171 12.76 1.60 3.73
CA TRP A 171 13.89 1.31 2.86
C TRP A 171 14.44 2.60 2.22
N LEU A 172 13.55 3.47 1.73
CA LEU A 172 13.92 4.74 1.09
C LEU A 172 14.49 5.75 2.07
N PHE A 173 13.74 6.10 3.12
CA PHE A 173 13.96 7.34 3.88
C PHE A 173 14.58 7.12 5.26
N THR A 174 13.97 6.30 6.11
CA THR A 174 14.48 6.06 7.46
C THR A 174 13.96 4.73 8.01
N PRO A 175 14.82 3.92 8.67
CA PRO A 175 14.40 2.65 9.25
C PRO A 175 13.27 2.78 10.28
N LEU A 176 13.01 3.99 10.80
CA LEU A 176 11.91 4.23 11.73
C LEU A 176 10.52 3.94 11.16
N PHE A 177 10.32 4.07 9.84
CA PHE A 177 9.07 3.65 9.20
C PHE A 177 8.86 2.12 9.23
N PHE A 178 9.85 1.35 9.67
CA PHE A 178 9.67 -0.09 9.87
C PHE A 178 8.73 -0.39 11.04
N ILE A 179 8.70 0.48 12.06
CA ILE A 179 7.77 0.35 13.21
C ILE A 179 6.30 0.33 12.73
N PRO A 180 5.80 1.33 11.98
CA PRO A 180 4.45 1.28 11.45
C PRO A 180 4.26 0.16 10.41
N ALA A 181 5.31 -0.29 9.71
CA ALA A 181 5.18 -1.43 8.81
C ALA A 181 4.81 -2.73 9.56
N VAL A 182 5.52 -3.03 10.66
CA VAL A 182 5.24 -4.16 11.54
C VAL A 182 3.87 -3.99 12.21
N GLN A 183 3.55 -2.78 12.67
CA GLN A 183 2.24 -2.46 13.22
C GLN A 183 1.11 -2.79 12.24
N MET A 184 1.24 -2.40 10.97
CA MET A 184 0.22 -2.65 9.94
C MET A 184 0.07 -4.13 9.58
N TRP A 185 1.15 -4.90 9.67
CA TRP A 185 1.10 -6.34 9.49
C TRP A 185 0.27 -6.98 10.61
N ALA A 186 0.58 -6.62 11.87
CA ALA A 186 -0.18 -7.08 13.02
C ALA A 186 -1.65 -6.60 12.96
N THR A 187 -1.90 -5.41 12.43
CA THR A 187 -3.24 -4.88 12.20
C THR A 187 -4.01 -5.75 11.22
N GLY A 188 -3.41 -6.17 10.10
CA GLY A 188 -4.04 -7.10 9.16
C GLY A 188 -4.43 -8.43 9.80
N MET A 189 -3.56 -8.98 10.66
CA MET A 189 -3.87 -10.19 11.43
C MET A 189 -5.01 -9.97 12.43
N LEU A 190 -5.02 -8.85 13.15
CA LEU A 190 -6.09 -8.50 14.08
C LEU A 190 -7.43 -8.29 13.37
N MET A 191 -7.42 -7.65 12.20
CA MET A 191 -8.63 -7.47 11.39
C MET A 191 -9.18 -8.82 10.91
N ALA A 192 -8.32 -9.77 10.54
CA ALA A 192 -8.75 -11.11 10.15
C ALA A 192 -9.35 -11.88 11.34
N GLN A 193 -8.78 -11.74 12.53
CA GLN A 193 -9.26 -12.39 13.74
C GLN A 193 -10.57 -11.76 14.29
N PHE A 194 -10.70 -10.44 14.16
CA PHE A 194 -11.81 -9.65 14.71
C PHE A 194 -12.54 -8.90 13.58
N ASP A 195 -12.99 -9.63 12.55
CA ASP A 195 -13.62 -9.06 11.35
C ASP A 195 -14.76 -8.06 11.61
N PRO A 196 -15.65 -8.26 12.62
CA PRO A 196 -16.69 -7.29 12.93
C PRO A 196 -16.17 -5.92 13.32
N TYR A 197 -14.94 -5.84 13.86
CA TYR A 197 -14.29 -4.60 14.31
C TYR A 197 -13.16 -4.15 13.37
N ALA A 198 -13.03 -4.77 12.18
CA ALA A 198 -11.89 -4.54 11.30
C ALA A 198 -11.71 -3.08 10.88
N TYR A 199 -12.80 -2.35 10.60
CA TYR A 199 -12.71 -0.92 10.25
C TYR A 199 -12.17 -0.10 11.42
N LEU A 200 -12.71 -0.30 12.62
CA LEU A 200 -12.22 0.38 13.82
C LEU A 200 -10.75 0.09 14.10
N ILE A 201 -10.34 -1.19 14.07
CA ILE A 201 -8.96 -1.62 14.29
C ILE A 201 -8.02 -0.91 13.30
N TYR A 202 -8.40 -0.88 12.04
CA TYR A 202 -7.60 -0.29 10.98
C TYR A 202 -7.49 1.25 11.12
N GLY A 203 -8.61 1.93 11.37
CA GLY A 203 -8.64 3.38 11.58
C GLY A 203 -7.82 3.83 12.79
N VAL A 204 -7.92 3.10 13.92
CA VAL A 204 -7.10 3.35 15.11
C VAL A 204 -5.62 3.12 14.79
N SER A 205 -5.29 2.03 14.09
CA SER A 205 -3.89 1.73 13.72
C SER A 205 -3.29 2.83 12.84
N TRP A 206 -3.99 3.29 11.80
CA TRP A 206 -3.53 4.40 10.96
C TRP A 206 -3.32 5.69 11.76
N SER A 207 -4.23 5.99 12.68
CA SER A 207 -4.11 7.15 13.57
C SER A 207 -2.88 7.06 14.45
N LEU A 208 -2.65 5.90 15.09
CA LEU A 208 -1.48 5.67 15.93
C LEU A 208 -0.18 5.76 15.13
N ALA A 209 -0.13 5.20 13.92
CA ALA A 209 1.04 5.29 13.06
C ALA A 209 1.37 6.76 12.73
N LEU A 210 0.37 7.53 12.28
CA LEU A 210 0.57 8.92 11.88
C LEU A 210 0.85 9.85 13.06
N PHE A 211 0.20 9.66 14.21
CA PHE A 211 0.52 10.39 15.44
C PHE A 211 1.91 10.02 15.98
N GLY A 212 2.29 8.75 15.89
CA GLY A 212 3.63 8.28 16.26
C GLY A 212 4.71 8.95 15.42
N ILE A 213 4.53 8.97 14.09
CA ILE A 213 5.45 9.67 13.17
C ILE A 213 5.47 11.18 13.46
N ALA A 214 4.30 11.81 13.62
CA ALA A 214 4.21 13.23 13.95
C ALA A 214 4.90 13.58 15.27
N GLY A 215 4.70 12.77 16.31
CA GLY A 215 5.32 12.93 17.62
C GLY A 215 6.82 12.66 17.61
N TRP A 216 7.29 11.76 16.74
CA TRP A 216 8.72 11.57 16.52
C TRP A 216 9.35 12.79 15.85
N ILE A 217 8.78 13.29 14.76
CA ILE A 217 9.27 14.49 14.07
C ILE A 217 9.35 15.67 15.05
N ARG A 218 8.31 15.89 15.88
CA ARG A 218 8.31 16.96 16.89
C ARG A 218 9.37 16.83 17.98
N ARG A 219 9.90 15.63 18.25
CA ARG A 219 10.96 15.42 19.26
C ARG A 219 12.35 15.52 18.68
N ALA A 220 12.49 15.37 17.36
CA ALA A 220 13.76 15.51 16.66
C ALA A 220 14.15 16.98 16.41
N HIS A 221 13.24 17.92 16.68
CA HIS A 221 13.38 19.38 16.54
C HIS A 221 13.00 20.07 17.85
#